data_AF-A0A955XA53-F1
#
_entry.id   AF-A0A955XA53-F1
#
_cell.length_a   1.000
_cell.length_b   1.000
_cell.length_c   1.000
_cell.angle_alpha   90.00
_cell.angle_beta   90.00
_cell.angle_gamma   90.00
#
_symmetry.space_group_name_H-M   'P 1'
#
loop_
_entity.id
_entity.type
_entity.pdbx_description
1 polymer ?
#
loop_
_entity_poly.entity_id
_entity_poly.type
_entity_poly.pdbx_seq_one_letter_code
_entity_poly.pdbx_strand_id
1 'polypeptide(L)'
;MSEDDQKKVSPLWHFMRTMAPTPPPARATAADELPPREITEQDLLPLREDVEWRPAYILEALGPAEKEADFLGNLLVACAVIQGPHRLYEMTERLRHMMTAFVVRIRAMRGDDALASRRADLDMLVKRLNSGIKELVNTRARAANDMDSDVLRPDGLRVLDLRVLTSQITTSVEAQEVVRRRNVAGIDYGIAVARRAPDMAYAEDWLDRALGNARLNGILLYWPPAYGRVVVVYEDGRLAYDPGASLDDG
;
A
#
# COMPACT_ATOMS: atom_id res chain seq x y z
N MET A 1 -18.76 31.97 47.48
CA MET A 1 -18.62 31.46 46.11
C MET A 1 -17.18 31.00 45.99
N SER A 2 -16.96 29.70 46.15
CA SER A 2 -15.62 29.10 46.17
C SER A 2 -15.12 28.86 44.76
N GLU A 3 -13.84 29.17 44.56
CA GLU A 3 -12.99 28.77 43.46
C GLU A 3 -13.06 27.25 43.26
N ASP A 4 -13.58 26.79 42.12
CA ASP A 4 -13.12 25.55 41.45
C ASP A 4 -13.83 25.35 40.09
N ASP A 5 -13.85 26.41 39.27
CA ASP A 5 -14.04 26.27 37.83
C ASP A 5 -12.70 25.84 37.20
N GLN A 6 -12.26 24.62 37.51
CA GLN A 6 -11.21 23.95 36.77
C GLN A 6 -11.75 23.60 35.38
N LYS A 7 -11.50 24.53 34.45
CA LYS A 7 -11.58 24.30 33.01
C LYS A 7 -10.87 23.00 32.65
N LYS A 8 -11.66 21.98 32.30
CA LYS A 8 -11.21 20.79 31.57
C LYS A 8 -10.72 21.21 30.18
N VAL A 9 -9.48 21.67 30.09
CA VAL A 9 -8.76 21.79 28.82
C VAL A 9 -8.24 20.39 28.48
N SER A 10 -8.83 19.77 27.47
CA SER A 10 -8.46 18.44 26.99
C SER A 10 -6.96 18.38 26.61
N PRO A 11 -6.21 17.33 26.97
CA PRO A 11 -4.76 17.22 26.73
C PRO A 11 -4.35 17.19 25.25
N LEU A 12 -5.32 17.02 24.34
CA LEU A 12 -5.08 16.89 22.90
C LEU A 12 -4.48 18.15 22.26
N TRP A 13 -4.65 19.32 22.86
CA TRP A 13 -4.12 20.57 22.30
C TRP A 13 -2.60 20.69 22.41
N HIS A 14 -1.97 20.02 23.37
CA HIS A 14 -0.51 19.96 23.47
C HIS A 14 0.11 19.09 22.38
N PHE A 15 -0.58 18.06 21.89
CA PHE A 15 -0.10 17.19 20.80
C PHE A 15 -0.13 17.85 19.42
N MET A 16 -0.99 18.84 19.19
CA MET A 16 -1.07 19.52 17.89
C MET A 16 0.07 20.54 17.67
N ARG A 17 0.80 20.92 18.73
CA ARG A 17 1.83 21.97 18.68
C ARG A 17 3.25 21.44 18.42
N THR A 18 3.49 20.14 18.58
CA THR A 18 4.82 19.52 18.41
C THR A 18 5.09 19.04 16.98
N MET A 19 4.10 19.02 16.10
CA MET A 19 4.36 18.89 14.67
C MET A 19 4.83 20.24 14.13
N ALA A 20 6.15 20.39 13.97
CA ALA A 20 6.70 21.46 13.16
C ALA A 20 5.92 21.52 11.82
N PRO A 21 5.54 22.72 11.33
CA PRO A 21 4.91 22.83 10.02
C PRO A 21 5.93 22.35 8.98
N THR A 22 5.81 21.08 8.59
CA THR A 22 6.53 20.57 7.42
C THR A 22 6.17 21.51 6.28
N PRO A 23 7.15 22.05 5.53
CA PRO A 23 6.84 22.84 4.35
C PRO A 23 5.89 22.01 3.47
N PRO A 24 4.89 22.65 2.84
CA PRO A 24 4.02 21.94 1.91
C PRO A 24 4.92 21.18 0.92
N PRO A 25 4.66 19.89 0.66
CA PRO A 25 5.46 19.14 -0.29
C PRO A 25 5.48 19.94 -1.61
N ALA A 26 6.66 20.03 -2.23
CA ALA A 26 6.76 20.58 -3.57
C ALA A 26 5.72 19.88 -4.44
N ARG A 27 4.91 20.66 -5.19
CA ARG A 27 3.93 20.09 -6.11
C ARG A 27 4.68 19.13 -7.02
N ALA A 28 4.29 17.85 -7.01
CA ALA A 28 4.73 16.89 -8.00
C ALA A 28 4.37 17.49 -9.37
N THR A 29 5.39 17.87 -10.14
CA THR A 29 5.17 18.27 -11.52
C THR A 29 4.88 16.99 -12.31
N ALA A 30 4.21 17.11 -13.46
CA ALA A 30 4.01 15.98 -14.38
C ALA A 30 5.32 15.30 -14.84
N ALA A 31 6.48 15.82 -14.42
CA ALA A 31 7.81 15.26 -14.64
C ALA A 31 8.21 14.13 -13.67
N ASP A 32 7.40 13.82 -12.65
CA ASP A 32 7.58 12.65 -11.78
C ASP A 32 6.92 11.36 -12.33
N GLU A 33 6.37 11.40 -13.55
CA GLU A 33 6.04 10.16 -14.28
C GLU A 33 7.34 9.45 -14.62
N LEU A 34 7.76 8.53 -13.74
CA LEU A 34 8.77 7.53 -14.09
C LEU A 34 8.33 6.89 -15.42
N PRO A 35 9.21 6.86 -16.44
CA PRO A 35 8.87 6.21 -17.70
C PRO A 35 8.42 4.77 -17.42
N PRO A 36 7.50 4.21 -18.23
CA PRO A 36 7.06 2.84 -18.05
C PRO A 36 8.30 1.93 -18.01
N ARG A 37 8.51 1.29 -16.86
CA ARG A 37 9.66 0.42 -16.61
C ARG A 37 9.69 -0.69 -17.66
N GLU A 38 10.88 -0.97 -18.17
CA GLU A 38 11.09 -2.12 -19.04
C GLU A 38 10.82 -3.42 -18.25
N ILE A 39 9.86 -4.21 -18.74
CA ILE A 39 9.57 -5.55 -18.19
C ILE A 39 10.75 -6.45 -18.54
N THR A 40 11.37 -7.02 -17.52
CA THR A 40 12.53 -7.91 -17.67
C THR A 40 12.08 -9.38 -17.72
N GLU A 41 12.97 -10.28 -18.13
CA GLU A 41 12.69 -11.73 -18.08
C GLU A 41 12.40 -12.22 -16.66
N GLN A 42 13.06 -11.64 -15.65
CA GLN A 42 12.84 -11.92 -14.23
C GLN A 42 11.40 -11.62 -13.80
N ASP A 43 10.78 -10.58 -14.37
CA ASP A 43 9.42 -10.18 -14.05
C ASP A 43 8.37 -11.19 -14.52
N LEU A 44 8.73 -11.99 -15.53
CA LEU A 44 7.87 -12.99 -16.12
C LEU A 44 8.01 -14.37 -15.47
N LEU A 45 8.97 -14.55 -14.56
CA LEU A 45 9.14 -15.81 -13.85
C LEU A 45 7.95 -16.10 -12.94
N PRO A 46 7.48 -17.36 -12.90
CA PRO A 46 6.43 -17.77 -11.99
C PRO A 46 6.90 -17.68 -10.54
N LEU A 47 5.99 -17.38 -9.62
CA LEU A 47 6.26 -17.38 -8.18
C LEU A 47 6.35 -18.78 -7.58
N ARG A 48 5.77 -19.79 -8.26
CA ARG A 48 5.90 -21.19 -7.88
C ARG A 48 7.16 -21.79 -8.49
N GLU A 49 8.06 -22.22 -7.63
CA GLU A 49 9.19 -23.08 -7.99
C GLU A 49 8.73 -24.54 -7.86
N ASP A 50 8.84 -25.34 -8.92
CA ASP A 50 8.46 -26.76 -8.92
C ASP A 50 7.03 -27.06 -8.39
N VAL A 51 6.08 -26.15 -8.65
CA VAL A 51 4.66 -26.21 -8.21
C VAL A 51 4.46 -25.89 -6.71
N GLU A 52 5.52 -25.65 -5.95
CA GLU A 52 5.46 -25.32 -4.53
C GLU A 52 5.37 -23.81 -4.28
N TRP A 53 4.53 -23.41 -3.32
CA TRP A 53 4.50 -22.02 -2.83
C TRP A 53 5.55 -21.82 -1.74
N ARG A 54 6.61 -21.06 -2.05
CA ARG A 54 7.73 -20.86 -1.13
C ARG A 54 7.88 -19.38 -0.74
N PRO A 55 7.28 -18.93 0.38
CA PRO A 55 7.25 -17.51 0.75
C PRO A 55 8.62 -16.84 0.83
N ALA A 56 9.65 -17.52 1.35
CA ALA A 56 10.98 -16.93 1.50
C ALA A 56 11.58 -16.48 0.15
N TYR A 57 11.55 -17.34 -0.87
CA TYR A 57 12.02 -17.02 -2.23
C TYR A 57 11.16 -15.94 -2.90
N ILE A 58 9.84 -15.97 -2.68
CA ILE A 58 8.92 -14.96 -3.23
C ILE A 58 9.20 -13.59 -2.61
N LEU A 59 9.50 -13.52 -1.32
CA LEU A 59 9.86 -12.28 -0.61
C LEU A 59 11.23 -11.74 -1.04
N GLU A 60 12.19 -12.63 -1.34
CA GLU A 60 13.46 -12.25 -1.95
C GLU A 60 13.25 -11.63 -3.33
N ALA A 61 12.38 -12.21 -4.15
CA ALA A 61 12.02 -11.68 -5.47
C ALA A 61 11.20 -10.37 -5.41
N LEU A 62 10.41 -10.16 -4.35
CA LEU A 62 9.77 -8.87 -4.07
C LEU A 62 10.81 -7.78 -3.85
N GLY A 63 11.90 -8.12 -3.14
CA GLY A 63 13.01 -7.22 -2.85
C GLY A 63 12.62 -6.07 -1.91
N PRO A 64 13.54 -5.12 -1.64
CA PRO A 64 13.25 -3.94 -0.84
C PRO A 64 12.37 -2.93 -1.58
N ALA A 65 11.83 -1.97 -0.85
CA ALA A 65 11.10 -0.85 -1.41
C ALA A 65 12.06 0.10 -2.15
N GLU A 66 11.84 0.33 -3.44
CA GLU A 66 12.67 1.22 -4.28
C GLU A 66 12.54 2.69 -3.86
N LYS A 67 11.42 3.06 -3.24
CA LYS A 67 11.12 4.40 -2.74
C LYS A 67 10.26 4.32 -1.48
N GLU A 68 10.29 5.40 -0.70
CA GLU A 68 9.55 5.49 0.56
C GLU A 68 8.05 5.23 0.41
N ALA A 69 7.46 5.67 -0.71
CA ALA A 69 6.04 5.45 -1.02
C ALA A 69 5.66 3.97 -1.22
N ASP A 70 6.62 3.08 -1.47
CA ASP A 70 6.35 1.66 -1.71
C ASP A 70 6.46 0.82 -0.42
N PHE A 71 6.95 1.40 0.68
CA PHE A 71 7.13 0.69 1.96
C PHE A 71 5.84 0.00 2.42
N LEU A 72 4.73 0.74 2.45
CA LEU A 72 3.45 0.20 2.86
C LEU A 72 2.99 -0.91 1.89
N GLY A 73 3.08 -0.67 0.58
CA GLY A 73 2.71 -1.66 -0.44
C GLY A 73 3.46 -2.97 -0.26
N ASN A 74 4.78 -2.90 -0.12
CA ASN A 74 5.64 -4.05 0.10
C ASN A 74 5.32 -4.79 1.40
N LEU A 75 5.07 -4.09 2.51
CA LEU A 75 4.67 -4.70 3.78
C LEU A 75 3.38 -5.51 3.65
N LEU A 76 2.36 -4.94 3.02
CA LEU A 76 1.07 -5.63 2.87
C LEU A 76 1.17 -6.83 1.92
N VAL A 77 1.90 -6.68 0.80
CA VAL A 77 2.17 -7.79 -0.13
C VAL A 77 2.95 -8.89 0.58
N ALA A 78 3.97 -8.56 1.36
CA ALA A 78 4.73 -9.54 2.13
C ALA A 78 3.84 -10.32 3.11
N CYS A 79 2.97 -9.63 3.84
CA CYS A 79 2.00 -10.27 4.74
C CYS A 79 1.07 -11.24 4.00
N ALA A 80 0.66 -10.90 2.79
CA ALA A 80 -0.19 -11.76 1.96
C ALA A 80 0.58 -12.96 1.40
N VAL A 81 1.81 -12.76 0.93
CA VAL A 81 2.69 -13.82 0.41
C VAL A 81 2.93 -14.91 1.45
N ILE A 82 3.21 -14.52 2.71
CA ILE A 82 3.48 -15.48 3.79
C ILE A 82 2.25 -16.33 4.10
N GLN A 83 1.05 -15.75 3.99
CA GLN A 83 -0.20 -16.47 4.21
C GLN A 83 -0.62 -17.34 3.02
N GLY A 84 -0.20 -17.01 1.79
CA GLY A 84 -0.39 -17.83 0.61
C GLY A 84 -1.14 -17.16 -0.55
N PRO A 85 -1.28 -17.85 -1.69
CA PRO A 85 -1.84 -17.28 -2.92
C PRO A 85 -3.30 -16.83 -2.78
N HIS A 86 -4.07 -17.49 -1.91
CA HIS A 86 -5.46 -17.10 -1.60
C HIS A 86 -5.56 -15.69 -1.00
N ARG A 87 -4.57 -15.24 -0.22
CA ARG A 87 -4.55 -13.87 0.30
C ARG A 87 -4.24 -12.84 -0.77
N LEU A 88 -3.38 -13.17 -1.72
CA LEU A 88 -3.12 -12.31 -2.88
C LEU A 88 -4.39 -12.20 -3.73
N TYR A 89 -5.11 -13.30 -3.95
CA TYR A 89 -6.43 -13.28 -4.59
C TYR A 89 -7.41 -12.36 -3.86
N GLU A 90 -7.60 -12.53 -2.55
CA GLU A 90 -8.51 -11.69 -1.76
C GLU A 90 -8.12 -10.21 -1.78
N MET A 91 -6.82 -9.92 -1.67
CA MET A 91 -6.27 -8.57 -1.78
C MET A 91 -6.62 -7.93 -3.12
N THR A 92 -6.43 -8.65 -4.24
CA THR A 92 -6.76 -8.10 -5.58
C THR A 92 -8.23 -7.70 -5.67
N GLU A 93 -9.14 -8.53 -5.17
CA GLU A 93 -10.58 -8.25 -5.16
C GLU A 93 -10.91 -7.04 -4.28
N ARG A 94 -10.35 -6.95 -3.08
CA ARG A 94 -10.58 -5.83 -2.16
C ARG A 94 -10.07 -4.51 -2.74
N LEU A 95 -8.83 -4.50 -3.26
CA LEU A 95 -8.26 -3.33 -3.92
C LEU A 95 -9.11 -2.89 -5.11
N ARG A 96 -9.56 -3.82 -5.95
CA ARG A 96 -10.43 -3.52 -7.09
C ARG A 96 -11.73 -2.84 -6.68
N HIS A 97 -12.40 -3.34 -5.63
CA HIS A 97 -13.61 -2.71 -5.09
C HIS A 97 -13.34 -1.32 -4.53
N MET A 98 -12.26 -1.15 -3.76
CA MET A 98 -11.84 0.14 -3.22
C MET A 98 -11.57 1.16 -4.31
N MET A 99 -10.75 0.79 -5.31
CA MET A 99 -10.42 1.66 -6.44
C MET A 99 -11.66 2.10 -7.21
N THR A 100 -12.60 1.17 -7.44
CA THR A 100 -13.86 1.48 -8.12
C THR A 100 -14.67 2.52 -7.34
N ALA A 101 -14.75 2.38 -6.01
CA ALA A 101 -15.42 3.34 -5.15
C ALA A 101 -14.70 4.71 -5.15
N PHE A 102 -13.36 4.72 -5.16
CA PHE A 102 -12.57 5.96 -5.23
C PHE A 102 -12.75 6.69 -6.56
N VAL A 103 -12.79 5.98 -7.69
CA VAL A 103 -13.05 6.60 -9.00
C VAL A 103 -14.36 7.39 -8.98
N VAL A 104 -15.44 6.82 -8.42
CA VAL A 104 -16.74 7.51 -8.32
C VAL A 104 -16.62 8.77 -7.46
N ARG A 105 -15.97 8.68 -6.29
CA ARG A 105 -15.82 9.81 -5.36
C ARG A 105 -14.95 10.92 -5.93
N ILE A 106 -13.82 10.57 -6.57
CA ILE A 106 -12.91 11.55 -7.17
C ILE A 106 -13.56 12.24 -8.36
N ARG A 107 -14.34 11.51 -9.18
CA ARG A 107 -15.13 12.13 -10.26
C ARG A 107 -16.13 13.16 -9.73
N ALA A 108 -16.78 12.89 -8.59
CA ALA A 108 -17.64 13.89 -7.96
C ALA A 108 -16.84 15.11 -7.48
N MET A 109 -15.65 14.91 -6.90
CA MET A 109 -14.76 16.00 -6.49
C MET A 109 -14.27 16.87 -7.66
N ARG A 110 -14.11 16.31 -8.87
CA ARG A 110 -13.72 17.09 -10.06
C ARG A 110 -14.75 18.15 -10.45
N GLY A 111 -16.02 17.91 -10.14
CA GLY A 111 -17.12 18.87 -10.35
C GLY A 111 -17.17 20.00 -9.34
N ASP A 112 -16.33 19.97 -8.30
CA ASP A 112 -16.25 21.02 -7.28
C ASP A 112 -15.31 22.15 -7.75
N ASP A 113 -15.85 23.35 -7.93
CA ASP A 113 -15.07 24.52 -8.34
C ASP A 113 -14.06 24.96 -7.28
N ALA A 114 -14.28 24.64 -5.99
CA ALA A 114 -13.31 24.90 -4.93
C ALA A 114 -12.02 24.08 -5.10
N LEU A 115 -12.07 23.02 -5.91
CA LEU A 115 -10.94 22.14 -6.23
C LEU A 115 -10.42 22.35 -7.66
N ALA A 116 -10.80 23.43 -8.35
CA ALA A 116 -10.41 23.68 -9.73
C ALA A 116 -8.89 23.60 -9.95
N SER A 117 -8.09 24.10 -8.99
CA SER A 117 -6.62 24.06 -9.03
C SER A 117 -6.01 22.66 -8.91
N ARG A 118 -6.80 21.65 -8.51
CA ARG A 118 -6.39 20.25 -8.36
C ARG A 118 -6.98 19.32 -9.41
N ARG A 119 -7.74 19.83 -10.39
CA ARG A 119 -8.40 19.01 -11.41
C ARG A 119 -7.42 18.09 -12.16
N ALA A 120 -6.23 18.58 -12.51
CA ALA A 120 -5.21 17.79 -13.19
C ALA A 120 -4.74 16.59 -12.34
N ASP A 121 -4.47 16.82 -11.04
CA ASP A 121 -4.06 15.78 -10.10
C ASP A 121 -5.17 14.72 -9.94
N LEU A 122 -6.42 15.17 -9.79
CA LEU A 122 -7.58 14.28 -9.69
C LEU A 122 -7.81 13.47 -10.99
N ASP A 123 -7.56 14.07 -12.15
CA ASP A 123 -7.64 13.41 -13.46
C ASP A 123 -6.58 12.32 -13.62
N MET A 124 -5.34 12.63 -13.25
CA MET A 124 -4.25 11.68 -13.25
C MET A 124 -4.53 10.50 -12.31
N LEU A 125 -5.03 10.78 -11.11
CA LEU A 125 -5.39 9.75 -10.14
C LEU A 125 -6.53 8.86 -10.65
N VAL A 126 -7.55 9.42 -11.31
CA VAL A 126 -8.62 8.62 -11.95
C VAL A 126 -8.05 7.74 -13.07
N LYS A 127 -7.12 8.24 -13.88
CA LYS A 127 -6.47 7.42 -14.92
C LYS A 127 -5.71 6.25 -14.31
N ARG A 128 -4.88 6.51 -13.28
CA ARG A 128 -4.13 5.48 -12.54
C ARG A 128 -5.04 4.43 -11.94
N LEU A 129 -6.12 4.84 -11.26
CA LEU A 129 -7.11 3.92 -10.69
C LEU A 129 -7.78 3.04 -11.76
N ASN A 130 -8.13 3.59 -12.93
CA ASN A 130 -8.73 2.80 -14.01
C ASN A 130 -7.73 1.83 -14.66
N SER A 131 -6.44 2.18 -14.74
CA SER A 131 -5.38 1.25 -15.17
C SER A 131 -5.23 0.12 -14.15
N GLY A 132 -5.11 0.47 -12.87
CA GLY A 132 -4.98 -0.48 -11.77
C GLY A 132 -6.12 -1.49 -11.71
N ILE A 133 -7.37 -1.05 -11.91
CA ILE A 133 -8.52 -1.96 -11.97
C ILE A 133 -8.35 -3.03 -13.07
N LYS A 134 -7.80 -2.67 -14.24
CA LYS A 134 -7.56 -3.62 -15.34
C LYS A 134 -6.42 -4.58 -15.01
N GLU A 135 -5.33 -4.07 -14.44
CA GLU A 135 -4.18 -4.88 -14.03
C GLU A 135 -4.57 -5.91 -12.96
N LEU A 136 -5.34 -5.49 -11.95
CA LEU A 136 -5.82 -6.38 -10.89
C LEU A 136 -6.71 -7.52 -11.39
N VAL A 137 -7.44 -7.34 -12.49
CA VAL A 137 -8.22 -8.44 -13.11
C VAL A 137 -7.30 -9.56 -13.60
N ASN A 138 -6.17 -9.20 -14.21
CA ASN A 138 -5.19 -10.17 -14.71
C ASN A 138 -4.45 -10.85 -13.54
N THR A 139 -3.98 -10.06 -12.57
CA THR A 139 -3.32 -10.61 -11.37
C THR A 139 -4.25 -11.53 -10.59
N ARG A 140 -5.54 -11.19 -10.47
CA ARG A 140 -6.54 -12.05 -9.84
C ARG A 140 -6.70 -13.38 -10.57
N ALA A 141 -6.79 -13.36 -11.91
CA ALA A 141 -6.93 -14.59 -12.70
C ALA A 141 -5.72 -15.52 -12.48
N ARG A 142 -4.50 -14.96 -12.46
CA ARG A 142 -3.28 -15.70 -12.13
C ARG A 142 -3.26 -16.22 -10.69
N ALA A 143 -3.70 -15.43 -9.72
CA ALA A 143 -3.84 -15.89 -8.33
C ALA A 143 -4.84 -17.04 -8.19
N ALA A 144 -5.95 -17.00 -8.93
CA ALA A 144 -6.93 -18.09 -8.94
C ALA A 144 -6.34 -19.38 -9.54
N ASN A 145 -5.54 -19.25 -10.59
CA ASN A 145 -4.82 -20.37 -11.20
C ASN A 145 -3.84 -21.03 -10.22
N ASP A 146 -3.17 -20.26 -9.35
CA ASP A 146 -2.34 -20.83 -8.29
C ASP A 146 -3.17 -21.52 -7.19
N MET A 147 -4.40 -21.10 -6.94
CA MET A 147 -5.25 -21.79 -5.97
C MET A 147 -5.78 -23.14 -6.46
N ASP A 148 -5.82 -23.35 -7.77
CA ASP A 148 -6.30 -24.58 -8.38
C ASP A 148 -5.23 -25.68 -8.35
N SER A 149 -5.45 -26.71 -7.52
CA SER A 149 -4.54 -27.85 -7.38
C SER A 149 -4.57 -28.81 -8.57
N ASP A 150 -5.60 -28.72 -9.42
CA ASP A 150 -5.87 -29.71 -10.47
C ASP A 150 -5.26 -29.33 -11.82
N VAL A 151 -4.73 -28.10 -11.95
CA VAL A 151 -4.07 -27.63 -13.16
C VAL A 151 -2.58 -27.98 -13.10
N LEU A 152 -2.13 -28.89 -13.96
CA LEU A 152 -0.75 -29.39 -13.98
C LEU A 152 0.31 -28.29 -14.27
N ARG A 153 -0.06 -27.20 -14.96
CA ARG A 153 0.76 -26.00 -15.19
C ARG A 153 -0.12 -24.76 -15.38
N PRO A 154 -0.63 -24.15 -14.31
CA PRO A 154 -1.41 -22.92 -14.42
C PRO A 154 -0.49 -21.77 -14.87
N ASP A 155 -1.00 -20.85 -15.70
CA ASP A 155 -0.39 -19.51 -15.80
C ASP A 155 -0.64 -18.80 -14.47
N GLY A 156 0.21 -19.07 -13.49
CA GLY A 156 0.13 -18.61 -12.10
C GLY A 156 0.72 -17.21 -11.91
N LEU A 157 0.79 -16.76 -10.67
CA LEU A 157 1.36 -15.46 -10.32
C LEU A 157 2.83 -15.37 -10.72
N ARG A 158 3.25 -14.17 -11.08
CA ARG A 158 4.62 -13.84 -11.49
C ARG A 158 5.24 -12.79 -10.58
N VAL A 159 6.54 -12.60 -10.67
CA VAL A 159 7.24 -11.51 -9.95
C VAL A 159 6.63 -10.14 -10.26
N LEU A 160 6.25 -9.90 -11.53
CA LEU A 160 5.56 -8.67 -11.94
C LEU A 160 4.27 -8.41 -11.14
N ASP A 161 3.52 -9.46 -10.78
CA ASP A 161 2.25 -9.32 -10.07
C ASP A 161 2.44 -8.76 -8.66
N LEU A 162 3.53 -9.08 -7.98
CA LEU A 162 3.85 -8.52 -6.66
C LEU A 162 4.08 -7.00 -6.74
N ARG A 163 4.72 -6.55 -7.82
CA ARG A 163 4.96 -5.12 -8.07
C ARG A 163 3.70 -4.39 -8.49
N VAL A 164 2.86 -5.02 -9.32
CA VAL A 164 1.52 -4.51 -9.64
C VAL A 164 0.74 -4.31 -8.34
N LEU A 165 0.69 -5.31 -7.47
CA LEU A 165 -0.01 -5.20 -6.18
C LEU A 165 0.52 -4.05 -5.33
N THR A 166 1.84 -3.94 -5.18
CA THR A 166 2.49 -2.84 -4.46
C THR A 166 2.07 -1.48 -5.01
N SER A 167 2.19 -1.27 -6.33
CA SER A 167 1.79 -0.04 -7.01
C SER A 167 0.30 0.28 -6.83
N GLN A 168 -0.55 -0.75 -6.88
CA GLN A 168 -1.99 -0.61 -6.70
C GLN A 168 -2.40 -0.34 -5.26
N ILE A 169 -1.66 -0.84 -4.27
CA ILE A 169 -1.82 -0.44 -2.87
C ILE A 169 -1.46 1.04 -2.73
N THR A 170 -0.28 1.47 -3.19
CA THR A 170 0.17 2.87 -3.10
C THR A 170 -0.83 3.82 -3.74
N THR A 171 -1.35 3.46 -4.93
CA THR A 171 -2.38 4.24 -5.62
C THR A 171 -3.70 4.28 -4.84
N SER A 172 -4.08 3.18 -4.18
CA SER A 172 -5.29 3.14 -3.34
C SER A 172 -5.14 3.96 -2.07
N VAL A 173 -3.93 3.99 -1.48
CA VAL A 173 -3.59 4.79 -0.30
C VAL A 173 -3.71 6.27 -0.60
N GLU A 174 -3.09 6.70 -1.70
CA GLU A 174 -3.18 8.08 -2.19
C GLU A 174 -4.65 8.46 -2.44
N ALA A 175 -5.41 7.60 -3.11
CA ALA A 175 -6.83 7.84 -3.38
C ALA A 175 -7.68 7.93 -2.11
N GLN A 176 -7.45 7.05 -1.12
CA GLN A 176 -8.16 7.07 0.15
C GLN A 176 -7.91 8.37 0.92
N GLU A 177 -6.66 8.83 1.00
CA GLU A 177 -6.34 10.08 1.69
C GLU A 177 -6.92 11.31 0.98
N VAL A 178 -6.92 11.31 -0.36
CA VAL A 178 -7.56 12.36 -1.17
C VAL A 178 -9.07 12.40 -0.93
N VAL A 179 -9.78 11.26 -0.99
CA VAL A 179 -11.25 11.25 -0.83
C VAL A 179 -11.71 11.58 0.58
N ARG A 180 -10.87 11.32 1.59
CA ARG A 180 -11.12 11.66 2.99
C ARG A 180 -11.03 13.17 3.26
N ARG A 181 -10.23 13.90 2.48
CA ARG A 181 -9.89 15.31 2.73
C ARG A 181 -10.27 16.19 1.54
N ARG A 182 -11.54 16.58 1.46
CA ARG A 182 -12.14 17.28 0.31
C ARG A 182 -11.88 18.80 0.27
N ASN A 183 -10.63 19.20 0.47
CA ASN A 183 -10.17 20.59 0.26
C ASN A 183 -8.70 20.58 -0.21
N VAL A 184 -8.23 21.66 -0.83
CA VAL A 184 -6.89 21.71 -1.46
C VAL A 184 -5.77 21.34 -0.48
N ALA A 185 -5.73 21.95 0.70
CA ALA A 185 -4.72 21.66 1.71
C ALA A 185 -4.79 20.21 2.23
N GLY A 186 -6.01 19.68 2.34
CA GLY A 186 -6.29 18.31 2.70
C GLY A 186 -5.76 17.31 1.68
N ILE A 187 -5.95 17.58 0.39
CA ILE A 187 -5.40 16.78 -0.72
C ILE A 187 -3.88 16.79 -0.66
N ASP A 188 -3.26 17.96 -0.51
CA ASP A 188 -1.80 18.10 -0.45
C ASP A 188 -1.19 17.31 0.71
N TYR A 189 -1.80 17.43 1.90
CA TYR A 189 -1.41 16.65 3.05
C TYR A 189 -1.60 15.14 2.80
N GLY A 190 -2.73 14.74 2.21
CA GLY A 190 -3.05 13.34 1.95
C GLY A 190 -2.02 12.67 1.02
N ILE A 191 -1.64 13.35 -0.05
CA ILE A 191 -0.57 12.91 -0.95
C ILE A 191 0.77 12.81 -0.20
N ALA A 192 1.07 13.78 0.67
CA ALA A 192 2.30 13.75 1.47
C ALA A 192 2.36 12.53 2.39
N VAL A 193 1.26 12.20 3.07
CA VAL A 193 1.19 11.04 3.98
C VAL A 193 1.29 9.73 3.20
N ALA A 194 0.59 9.62 2.07
CA ALA A 194 0.60 8.41 1.25
C ALA A 194 1.99 8.04 0.69
N ARG A 195 2.93 8.99 0.67
CA ARG A 195 4.28 8.81 0.12
C ARG A 195 5.36 8.57 1.18
N ARG A 196 5.00 8.57 2.47
CA ARG A 196 5.92 8.35 3.58
C ARG A 196 5.89 6.91 4.06
N ALA A 197 6.96 6.51 4.75
CA ALA A 197 7.00 5.23 5.44
C ALA A 197 5.90 5.20 6.52
N PRO A 198 5.10 4.11 6.59
CA PRO A 198 4.00 4.03 7.52
C PRO A 198 4.51 3.86 8.95
N ASP A 199 3.80 4.47 9.91
CA ASP A 199 3.90 4.03 11.30
C ASP A 199 3.11 2.72 11.51
N MET A 200 3.28 2.11 12.68
CA MET A 200 2.65 0.82 13.01
C MET A 200 1.12 0.87 12.89
N ALA A 201 0.47 1.89 13.45
CA ALA A 201 -0.99 1.97 13.48
C ALA A 201 -1.56 2.17 12.07
N TYR A 202 -0.87 2.94 11.23
CA TYR A 202 -1.26 3.15 9.84
C TYR A 202 -1.05 1.88 9.00
N ALA A 203 0.03 1.13 9.25
CA ALA A 203 0.24 -0.16 8.60
C ALA A 203 -0.85 -1.19 8.99
N GLU A 204 -1.24 -1.25 10.26
CA GLU A 204 -2.31 -2.13 10.75
C GLU A 204 -3.69 -1.77 10.16
N ASP A 205 -4.05 -0.47 10.09
CA ASP A 205 -5.31 -0.03 9.45
C ASP A 205 -5.35 -0.44 7.97
N TRP A 206 -4.24 -0.27 7.26
CA TRP A 206 -4.16 -0.65 5.86
C TRP A 206 -4.13 -2.15 5.62
N LEU A 207 -3.56 -2.91 6.55
CA LEU A 207 -3.59 -4.36 6.53
C LEU A 207 -5.03 -4.88 6.65
N ASP A 208 -5.83 -4.35 7.58
CA ASP A 208 -7.25 -4.69 7.71
C ASP A 208 -8.05 -4.28 6.45
N ARG A 209 -7.74 -3.13 5.84
CA ARG A 209 -8.37 -2.75 4.56
C ARG A 209 -8.03 -3.71 3.43
N ALA A 210 -6.75 -4.02 3.26
CA ALA A 210 -6.23 -4.79 2.13
C ALA A 210 -6.53 -6.29 2.24
N LEU A 211 -6.46 -6.87 3.44
CA LEU A 211 -6.66 -8.30 3.69
C LEU A 211 -7.94 -8.63 4.46
N GLY A 212 -8.65 -7.63 4.98
CA GLY A 212 -9.75 -7.82 5.92
C GLY A 212 -9.26 -8.06 7.35
N ASN A 213 -10.21 -8.29 8.28
CA ASN A 213 -9.98 -8.73 9.66
C ASN A 213 -9.40 -10.16 9.74
N ALA A 214 -8.55 -10.51 8.79
CA ALA A 214 -7.80 -11.74 8.75
C ALA A 214 -6.83 -11.74 9.94
N ARG A 215 -6.91 -12.81 10.73
CA ARG A 215 -5.82 -13.11 11.66
C ARG A 215 -4.56 -13.33 10.85
N LEU A 216 -3.51 -12.57 11.17
CA LEU A 216 -2.16 -12.77 10.67
C LEU A 216 -1.58 -14.06 11.27
N ASN A 217 -2.10 -15.21 10.87
CA ASN A 217 -1.67 -16.49 11.41
C ASN A 217 -0.16 -16.67 11.17
N GLY A 218 0.63 -16.76 12.24
CA GLY A 218 2.07 -16.99 12.14
C GLY A 218 2.93 -15.76 11.84
N ILE A 219 2.36 -14.55 11.70
CA ILE A 219 3.12 -13.32 11.43
C ILE A 219 2.64 -12.12 12.25
N LEU A 220 3.55 -11.18 12.51
CA LEU A 220 3.29 -9.95 13.24
C LEU A 220 3.95 -8.79 12.50
N LEU A 221 3.29 -7.63 12.51
CA LEU A 221 3.97 -6.37 12.23
C LEU A 221 4.77 -5.96 13.47
N TYR A 222 5.97 -5.47 13.28
CA TYR A 222 6.83 -5.04 14.39
C TYR A 222 7.54 -3.75 14.04
N TRP A 223 7.64 -2.83 14.99
CA TRP A 223 8.44 -1.61 14.86
C TRP A 223 9.65 -1.67 15.79
N PRO A 224 10.74 -2.32 15.36
CA PRO A 224 11.98 -2.36 16.13
C PRO A 224 12.59 -0.95 16.23
N PRO A 225 13.00 -0.50 17.43
CA PRO A 225 13.71 0.76 17.59
C PRO A 225 14.99 0.85 16.75
N ALA A 226 15.63 -0.29 16.47
CA ALA A 226 16.87 -0.38 15.72
C ALA A 226 16.72 0.01 14.23
N TYR A 227 15.57 -0.27 13.61
CA TYR A 227 15.35 0.01 12.18
C TYR A 227 14.59 1.30 11.92
N GLY A 228 13.89 1.83 12.94
CA GLY A 228 13.10 3.06 12.82
C GLY A 228 11.91 2.95 11.87
N ARG A 229 11.51 1.73 11.51
CA ARG A 229 10.44 1.42 10.54
C ARG A 229 9.70 0.13 10.93
N VAL A 230 8.53 -0.08 10.32
CA VAL A 230 7.76 -1.32 10.46
C VAL A 230 8.37 -2.42 9.59
N VAL A 231 8.47 -3.63 10.14
CA VAL A 231 8.92 -4.85 9.48
C VAL A 231 7.90 -5.98 9.73
N VAL A 232 8.01 -7.07 8.98
CA VAL A 232 7.22 -8.29 9.20
C VAL A 232 8.10 -9.34 9.87
N VAL A 233 7.61 -9.90 10.97
CA VAL A 233 8.27 -10.99 11.70
C VAL A 233 7.32 -12.19 11.81
N TYR A 234 7.88 -13.38 11.95
CA TYR A 234 7.11 -14.56 12.32
C TYR A 234 6.71 -14.49 13.81
N GLU A 235 5.71 -15.28 14.22
CA GLU A 235 5.30 -15.41 15.63
C GLU A 235 6.45 -15.82 16.56
N ASP A 236 7.45 -16.53 16.05
CA ASP A 236 8.66 -16.92 16.79
C ASP A 236 9.72 -15.81 16.92
N GLY A 237 9.44 -14.62 16.37
CA GLY A 237 10.29 -13.44 16.44
C GLY A 237 11.36 -13.35 15.35
N ARG A 238 11.48 -14.34 14.45
CA ARG A 238 12.41 -14.25 13.31
C ARG A 238 11.92 -13.21 12.30
N LEU A 239 12.85 -12.47 11.70
CA LEU A 239 12.55 -11.54 10.63
C LEU A 239 12.01 -12.32 9.41
N ALA A 240 10.83 -11.93 8.93
CA ALA A 240 10.23 -12.49 7.73
C ALA A 240 10.48 -11.58 6.52
N TYR A 241 10.34 -10.26 6.70
CA TYR A 241 10.55 -9.28 5.64
C TYR A 241 10.84 -7.88 6.20
N ASP A 242 11.87 -7.22 5.68
CA ASP A 242 12.17 -5.80 5.94
C ASP A 242 12.18 -5.04 4.60
N PRO A 243 11.23 -4.09 4.39
CA PRO A 243 11.19 -3.30 3.16
C PRO A 243 12.42 -2.39 2.97
N GLY A 244 13.22 -2.15 4.02
CA GLY A 244 14.41 -1.32 3.98
C GLY A 244 15.74 -2.08 4.03
N ALA A 245 15.74 -3.42 4.00
CA ALA A 245 16.98 -4.20 3.96
C ALA A 245 17.63 -4.11 2.57
N SER A 246 18.93 -3.80 2.49
CA SER A 246 19.63 -3.90 1.21
C SER A 246 19.79 -5.35 0.80
N LEU A 247 19.72 -5.63 -0.51
CA LEU A 247 19.95 -6.96 -1.08
C LEU A 247 21.38 -7.49 -0.81
N ASP A 248 22.28 -6.65 -0.29
CA ASP A 248 23.69 -6.96 -0.03
C ASP A 248 23.99 -7.52 1.38
N ASP A 249 22.99 -7.64 2.27
CA ASP A 249 23.17 -8.14 3.65
C ASP A 249 22.87 -9.66 3.80
N GLY A 250 22.79 -10.40 2.68
CA GLY A 250 22.51 -11.84 2.62
C GLY A 250 23.75 -12.72 2.48
#